data_AF-A0AAV2PIP2-F1
#
_entry.id   AF-A0AAV2PIP2-F1
#
_cell.length_a   1.000
_cell.length_b   1.000
_cell.length_c   1.000
_cell.angle_alpha   90.00
_cell.angle_beta   90.00
_cell.angle_gamma   90.00
#
_symmetry.space_group_name_H-M   'P 1'
#
loop_
_entity.id
_entity.type
_entity.pdbx_description
1 polymer ?
#
loop_
_entity_poly.entity_id
_entity_poly.type
_entity_poly.pdbx_seq_one_letter_code
_entity_poly.pdbx_strand_id
1 'polypeptide(L)'
;EDSMVKVQQGGYAFISWKTYFRNLIARDYTGGNGETNIHIARGEFFPGGFGWAFPLGSPYRRQFDNMFQRLIEAGLIEKWMSDIIALSTQESRRQVSELRLDLSID
;
A
#
# COMPACT_ATOMS: atom_id res chain seq x y z
N GLU A 1 -1.17 -16.67 13.81
CA GLU A 1 0.04 -16.79 12.96
C GLU A 1 -0.15 -15.88 11.75
N ASP A 2 0.80 -15.00 11.46
CA ASP A 2 0.69 -13.99 10.41
C ASP A 2 0.55 -14.65 9.02
N SER A 3 -0.46 -14.22 8.25
CA SER A 3 -0.72 -14.76 6.91
C SER A 3 0.47 -14.56 5.96
N MET A 4 1.26 -13.52 6.14
CA MET A 4 2.43 -13.26 5.30
C MET A 4 3.59 -14.22 5.57
N VAL A 5 3.75 -14.67 6.83
CA VAL A 5 4.75 -15.69 7.18
C VAL A 5 4.44 -17.00 6.45
N LYS A 6 3.17 -17.37 6.35
CA LYS A 6 2.74 -18.54 5.57
C LYS A 6 2.97 -18.37 4.08
N VAL A 7 2.75 -17.17 3.53
CA VAL A 7 3.08 -16.86 2.14
C VAL A 7 4.58 -17.08 1.87
N GLN A 8 5.46 -16.62 2.76
CA GLN A 8 6.91 -16.81 2.61
C GLN A 8 7.33 -18.28 2.69
N GLN A 9 6.66 -19.08 3.53
CA GLN A 9 6.93 -20.52 3.67
C GLN A 9 6.45 -21.35 2.46
N GLY A 10 5.61 -20.77 1.60
CA GLY A 10 5.07 -21.42 0.42
C GLY A 10 3.81 -22.25 0.69
N GLY A 11 3.15 -22.70 -0.39
CA GLY A 11 1.91 -23.49 -0.29
C GLY A 11 0.68 -22.73 0.21
N TYR A 12 0.77 -21.40 0.36
CA TYR A 12 -0.29 -20.55 0.88
C TYR A 12 -0.45 -19.29 0.03
N ALA A 13 -1.70 -18.91 -0.24
CA ALA A 13 -2.04 -17.66 -0.91
C ALA A 13 -2.89 -16.80 0.04
N PHE A 14 -2.53 -15.52 0.15
CA PHE A 14 -3.27 -14.57 0.97
C PHE A 14 -4.05 -13.58 0.09
N ILE A 15 -5.36 -13.49 0.32
CA ILE A 15 -6.26 -12.61 -0.43
C ILE A 15 -6.60 -11.41 0.45
N SER A 16 -6.30 -10.21 -0.06
CA SER A 16 -6.61 -8.93 0.56
C SER A 16 -6.55 -7.80 -0.48
N TRP A 17 -6.62 -6.55 -0.03
CA TRP A 17 -6.53 -5.37 -0.87
C TRP A 17 -5.14 -5.24 -1.52
N LYS A 18 -5.12 -4.95 -2.82
CA LYS A 18 -3.88 -4.76 -3.57
C LYS A 18 -3.03 -3.59 -3.06
N THR A 19 -3.69 -2.51 -2.66
CA THR A 19 -3.02 -1.33 -2.05
C THR A 19 -2.33 -1.68 -0.74
N TYR A 20 -2.98 -2.50 0.08
CA TYR A 20 -2.39 -3.05 1.30
C TYR A 20 -1.14 -3.87 0.99
N PHE A 21 -1.21 -4.81 0.04
CA PHE A 21 -0.04 -5.61 -0.32
C PHE A 21 1.10 -4.79 -0.91
N ARG A 22 0.81 -3.78 -1.74
CA ARG A 22 1.85 -2.89 -2.30
C ARG A 22 2.63 -2.19 -1.20
N ASN A 23 1.94 -1.63 -0.20
CA ASN A 23 2.60 -0.98 0.93
C ASN A 23 3.36 -1.99 1.80
N LEU A 24 2.70 -3.09 2.20
CA LEU A 24 3.27 -4.09 3.08
C LEU A 24 4.53 -4.73 2.49
N ILE A 25 4.49 -5.12 1.21
CA ILE A 25 5.63 -5.75 0.54
C ILE A 25 6.80 -4.77 0.44
N ALA A 26 6.54 -3.54 -0.04
CA ALA A 26 7.58 -2.53 -0.17
C ALA A 26 8.27 -2.21 1.17
N ARG A 27 7.49 -2.17 2.25
CA ARG A 27 7.94 -1.80 3.59
C ARG A 27 8.72 -2.93 4.29
N ASP A 28 8.16 -4.14 4.27
CA ASP A 28 8.59 -5.22 5.18
C ASP A 28 9.22 -6.41 4.45
N TYR A 29 8.99 -6.55 3.14
CA TYR A 29 9.38 -7.74 2.37
C TYR A 29 10.28 -7.46 1.15
N THR A 30 10.60 -6.19 0.90
CA THR A 30 11.56 -5.76 -0.11
C THR A 30 12.86 -5.31 0.56
N GLY A 31 13.95 -6.00 0.24
CA GLY A 31 15.28 -5.72 0.77
C GLY A 31 15.84 -4.35 0.34
N GLY A 32 16.90 -3.91 1.01
CA GLY A 32 17.59 -2.64 0.68
C GLY A 32 18.18 -2.60 -0.74
N ASN A 33 18.46 -3.76 -1.32
CA ASN A 33 18.89 -3.97 -2.71
C ASN A 33 17.73 -4.06 -3.72
N GLY A 34 16.46 -3.98 -3.27
CA GLY A 34 15.27 -4.13 -4.09
C GLY A 34 14.80 -5.57 -4.29
N GLU A 35 15.49 -6.56 -3.72
CA GLU A 35 15.08 -7.97 -3.82
C GLU A 35 13.75 -8.21 -3.10
N THR A 36 12.82 -8.91 -3.74
CA THR A 36 11.49 -9.19 -3.22
C THR A 36 11.06 -10.60 -3.61
N ASN A 37 10.85 -11.47 -2.61
CA ASN A 37 10.49 -12.89 -2.80
C ASN A 37 8.99 -13.16 -2.63
N ILE A 38 8.17 -12.11 -2.65
CA ILE A 38 6.71 -12.20 -2.59
C ILE A 38 6.13 -11.47 -3.81
N HIS A 39 5.17 -12.11 -4.48
CA HIS A 39 4.57 -11.57 -5.69
C HIS A 39 3.07 -11.35 -5.51
N ILE A 40 2.58 -10.20 -5.98
CA ILE A 40 1.15 -9.93 -6.09
C ILE A 40 0.68 -10.49 -7.44
N ALA A 41 -0.39 -11.28 -7.43
CA ALA A 41 -1.03 -11.74 -8.65
C ALA A 41 -1.43 -10.57 -9.55
N ARG A 42 -1.32 -10.74 -10.87
CA ARG A 42 -1.66 -9.66 -11.83
C ARG A 42 -3.17 -9.36 -11.86
N GLY A 43 -3.99 -10.40 -11.72
CA GLY A 43 -5.44 -10.29 -11.74
C GLY A 43 -6.01 -9.80 -10.40
N GLU A 44 -7.12 -9.08 -10.48
CA GLU A 44 -7.93 -8.68 -9.33
C GLU A 44 -9.22 -9.50 -9.33
N PHE A 45 -9.62 -10.00 -8.16
CA PHE A 45 -10.85 -10.80 -8.03
C PHE A 45 -12.11 -9.97 -8.20
N PHE A 46 -12.06 -8.69 -7.82
CA PHE A 46 -13.17 -7.75 -7.88
C PHE A 46 -12.65 -6.37 -8.26
N PRO A 47 -13.35 -5.61 -9.13
CA PRO A 47 -13.07 -4.20 -9.35
C PRO A 47 -13.54 -3.41 -8.12
N GLY A 48 -12.78 -3.50 -7.04
CA GLY A 48 -13.02 -2.79 -5.78
C GLY A 48 -12.41 -1.41 -5.82
N GLY A 49 -13.22 -0.37 -5.66
CA GLY A 49 -12.79 1.02 -5.54
C GLY A 49 -13.13 1.60 -4.18
N PHE A 50 -12.42 2.67 -3.79
CA PHE A 50 -12.83 3.51 -2.68
C PHE A 50 -13.93 4.48 -3.15
N GLY A 51 -14.93 4.71 -2.31
CA GLY A 51 -16.08 5.56 -2.62
C GLY A 51 -16.38 6.52 -1.47
N TRP A 52 -16.93 7.68 -1.82
CA TRP A 52 -17.28 8.73 -0.87
C TRP A 52 -18.79 8.71 -0.70
N ALA A 53 -19.23 8.52 0.54
CA ALA A 53 -20.64 8.46 0.85
C ALA A 53 -21.21 9.89 1.01
N PHE A 54 -22.35 10.14 0.37
CA PHE A 54 -23.07 11.39 0.49
C PHE A 54 -24.52 11.11 0.92
N PRO A 55 -25.15 12.01 1.70
CA PRO A 55 -26.59 11.96 1.92
C PRO A 55 -27.34 11.94 0.59
N LEU A 56 -28.47 11.24 0.56
CA LEU A 56 -29.35 11.22 -0.60
C LEU A 56 -29.76 12.66 -0.96
N GLY A 57 -29.60 13.04 -2.23
CA GLY A 57 -29.89 14.40 -2.69
C GLY A 57 -28.80 15.45 -2.39
N SER A 58 -27.62 15.05 -1.91
CA SER A 58 -26.51 15.98 -1.68
C SER A 58 -26.17 16.78 -2.94
N PRO A 59 -26.17 18.13 -2.88
CA PRO A 59 -25.83 18.97 -4.03
C PRO A 59 -24.34 18.88 -4.38
N TYR A 60 -23.51 18.37 -3.46
CA TYR A 60 -22.06 18.31 -3.62
C TYR A 60 -21.58 17.09 -4.41
N ARG A 61 -22.39 16.02 -4.48
CA ARG A 61 -21.98 14.75 -5.09
C ARG A 61 -21.39 14.95 -6.49
N ARG A 62 -22.12 15.65 -7.36
CA ARG A 62 -21.69 15.86 -8.75
C ARG A 62 -20.41 16.70 -8.88
N GLN A 63 -20.27 17.74 -8.06
CA GLN A 63 -19.07 18.58 -8.07
C GLN A 63 -17.86 17.79 -7.59
N PHE A 64 -18.06 16.98 -6.55
CA PHE A 64 -17.05 16.10 -6.00
C PHE A 64 -16.60 15.04 -7.01
N ASP A 65 -17.54 14.34 -7.66
CA ASP A 65 -17.27 13.33 -8.69
C ASP A 65 -16.43 13.94 -9.84
N ASN A 66 -16.82 15.12 -10.33
CA ASN A 66 -16.08 15.81 -11.40
C ASN A 66 -14.66 16.21 -10.98
N MET A 67 -14.50 16.70 -9.75
CA MET A 67 -13.18 17.06 -9.22
C MET A 67 -12.31 15.80 -9.08
N PHE A 68 -12.83 14.72 -8.49
CA PHE A 68 -12.10 13.48 -8.32
C PHE A 68 -11.69 12.85 -9.64
N GLN A 69 -12.59 12.86 -10.63
CA GLN A 69 -12.27 12.38 -11.97
C GLN A 69 -11.08 13.13 -12.56
N ARG A 70 -11.04 14.47 -12.41
CA ARG A 70 -9.90 15.29 -12.86
C ARG A 70 -8.60 14.96 -12.11
N LEU A 71 -8.67 14.63 -10.81
CA LEU A 71 -7.49 14.23 -10.04
C LEU A 71 -6.94 12.87 -10.53
N ILE A 72 -7.82 11.92 -10.85
CA ILE A 72 -7.46 10.62 -11.43
C ILE A 72 -6.84 10.81 -12.81
N GLU A 73 -7.50 11.56 -13.69
CA GLU A 73 -7.00 11.82 -15.06
C GLU A 73 -5.67 12.58 -15.07
N ALA A 74 -5.43 13.44 -14.08
CA ALA A 74 -4.16 14.12 -13.89
C ALA A 74 -3.05 13.21 -13.30
N GLY A 75 -3.35 11.97 -12.93
CA GLY A 75 -2.42 11.03 -12.31
C GLY A 75 -2.04 11.38 -10.87
N LEU A 76 -2.77 12.29 -10.22
CA LEU A 76 -2.43 12.77 -8.88
C LEU A 76 -2.67 11.70 -7.81
N ILE A 77 -3.71 10.87 -8.00
CA ILE A 77 -4.01 9.78 -7.08
C ILE A 77 -2.88 8.74 -7.08
N GLU A 78 -2.43 8.32 -8.26
CA GLU A 78 -1.33 7.37 -8.45
C GLU A 78 -0.02 7.91 -7.87
N LYS A 79 0.25 9.21 -8.10
CA LYS A 79 1.41 9.89 -7.53
C LYS A 79 1.37 9.86 -6.01
N TRP A 80 0.29 10.32 -5.38
CA TRP A 80 0.17 10.36 -3.92
C TRP A 80 0.24 8.97 -3.29
N MET A 81 -0.37 7.96 -3.91
CA MET A 81 -0.27 6.57 -3.45
C MET A 81 1.18 6.07 -3.47
N SER A 82 1.94 6.42 -4.53
CA SER A 82 3.36 6.07 -4.63
C SER A 82 4.20 6.81 -3.59
N ASP A 83 3.93 8.11 -3.37
CA ASP A 83 4.59 8.91 -2.34
C ASP A 83 4.37 8.31 -0.94
N ILE A 84 3.12 7.95 -0.61
CA ILE A 84 2.77 7.35 0.70
C ILE A 84 3.52 6.04 0.91
N ILE A 85 3.62 5.18 -0.11
CA ILE A 85 4.37 3.93 -0.03
C ILE A 85 5.87 4.22 0.19
N ALA A 86 6.42 5.18 -0.54
CA ALA A 86 7.83 5.57 -0.40
C ALA A 86 8.14 6.11 1.01
N LEU A 87 7.30 7.01 1.52
CA LEU A 87 7.41 7.57 2.86
C LEU A 87 7.34 6.48 3.93
N SER A 88 6.35 5.59 3.85
CA SER A 88 6.18 4.48 4.79
C SER A 88 7.38 3.52 4.79
N THR A 89 7.96 3.28 3.61
CA THR A 89 9.18 2.46 3.46
C THR A 89 10.38 3.16 4.11
N GLN A 90 10.55 4.46 3.89
CA GLN A 90 11.63 5.25 4.47
C GLN A 90 11.56 5.30 6.00
N GLU A 91 10.38 5.55 6.56
CA GLU A 91 10.15 5.58 8.01
C GLU A 91 10.49 4.24 8.66
N SER A 92 10.07 3.13 8.05
CA SER A 92 10.33 1.79 8.59
C SER A 92 11.82 1.46 8.58
N ARG A 93 12.53 1.84 7.51
CA ARG A 93 14.00 1.69 7.44
C ARG A 93 14.72 2.52 8.48
N ARG A 94 14.23 3.74 8.74
CA ARG A 94 14.78 4.63 9.76
C ARG A 94 14.63 4.03 11.16
N GLN A 95 13.44 3.53 11.50
CA GLN A 95 13.19 2.88 12.80
C GLN A 95 14.09 1.66 13.02
N VAL A 96 14.26 0.81 12.01
CA VAL A 96 15.17 -0.35 12.09
C VAL A 96 16.63 0.09 12.26
N SER A 97 17.04 1.17 11.59
CA SER A 97 18.40 1.73 11.74
C SER A 97 18.64 2.28 13.15
N GLU A 98 17.68 3.02 13.70
CA GLU A 98 17.78 3.59 15.06
C GLU A 98 17.85 2.46 16.11
N LEU A 99 16.97 1.46 16.03
CA LEU A 99 17.00 0.29 16.93
C LEU A 99 18.31 -0.51 16.85
N ARG A 100 18.91 -0.63 15.65
CA ARG A 100 20.21 -1.31 15.48
C ARG A 100 21.37 -0.54 16.10
N LEU A 101 21.32 0.79 16.07
CA LEU A 101 22.33 1.62 16.72
C LEU A 101 22.25 1.47 18.24
N ASP A 102 21.05 1.48 18.81
CA ASP A 102 20.84 1.29 20.24
C ASP A 102 21.34 -0.08 20.73
N LEU A 103 21.13 -1.15 19.96
CA LEU A 103 21.63 -2.51 20.26
C LEU A 103 23.14 -2.71 20.04
N SER A 104 23.82 -1.75 19.44
CA SER A 104 25.28 -1.81 19.17
C SER A 104 26.13 -1.04 20.17
N ILE A 105 25.48 -0.36 21.12
CA ILE A 105 26.11 0.47 22.16
C ILE A 105 26.20 -0.28 23.51
N ASP A 106 25.57 -1.45 23.63
CA ASP A 106 25.72 -2.41 24.75
C ASP A 106 26.71 -3.54 24.42
#